data_AF-A0A560X515-F1
#
_entry.id   AF-A0A560X515-F1
#
_cell.length_a   1.000
_cell.length_b   1.000
_cell.length_c   1.000
_cell.angle_alpha   90.00
_cell.angle_beta   90.00
_cell.angle_gamma   90.00
#
_symmetry.space_group_name_H-M   'P 1'
#
loop_
_entity.id
_entity.type
_entity.pdbx_description
1 polymer ?
#
loop_
_entity_poly.entity_id
_entity_poly.type
_entity_poly.pdbx_seq_one_letter_code
_entity_poly.pdbx_strand_id
1 'polypeptide(L)' 'MALALLAGRAPGATVCPSEVARAIAGPDGWRDEMPTVHAAVDELMGEGLVRLSWKGKALAERAGPYRIG' A
#
# COMPACT_ATOMS: atom_id res chain seq x y z
N MET A 1 4.81 -6.72 9.80
CA MET A 1 5.33 -5.38 10.15
C MET A 1 4.83 -4.25 9.22
N ALA A 2 4.00 -4.52 8.19
CA ALA A 2 3.47 -3.47 7.29
C ALA A 2 2.19 -2.75 7.79
N LEU A 3 1.41 -3.39 8.67
CA LEU A 3 0.10 -2.87 9.12
C LEU A 3 0.19 -1.63 10.05
N ALA A 4 1.33 -1.38 10.67
CA ALA A 4 1.49 -0.30 11.65
C ALA A 4 1.38 1.12 11.05
N LEU A 5 1.60 1.26 9.73
CA LEU A 5 1.46 2.55 9.04
C LEU A 5 0.01 2.90 8.71
N LEU A 6 -0.85 1.89 8.54
CA LEU A 6 -2.30 2.07 8.39
C LEU A 6 -2.94 2.41 9.75
N ALA A 7 -2.42 1.84 10.85
CA ALA A 7 -2.96 2.00 12.19
C ALA A 7 -2.84 3.42 12.78
N GLY A 8 -2.05 4.32 12.16
CA GLY A 8 -1.87 5.71 12.61
C GLY A 8 -2.77 6.74 11.93
N ARG A 9 -3.60 6.35 10.95
CA ARG A 9 -4.41 7.30 10.17
C ARG A 9 -5.90 7.18 10.49
N ALA A 10 -6.60 8.31 10.38
CA ALA A 10 -8.04 8.43 10.58
C ALA A 10 -8.83 7.39 9.75
N PRO A 11 -10.04 6.99 10.19
CA PRO A 11 -10.90 6.08 9.42
C PRO A 11 -11.06 6.55 7.97
N GLY A 12 -10.76 5.66 7.01
CA GLY A 12 -10.85 5.95 5.57
C GLY A 12 -9.60 6.61 4.96
N ALA A 13 -8.54 6.81 5.73
CA ALA A 13 -7.28 7.28 5.18
C ALA A 13 -6.60 6.18 4.36
N THR A 14 -6.03 6.58 3.23
CA THR A 14 -5.26 5.69 2.36
C THR A 14 -3.77 5.98 2.46
N VAL A 15 -2.93 5.03 2.07
CA VAL A 15 -1.47 5.16 1.91
C VAL A 15 -1.07 4.80 0.48
N CYS A 16 0.02 5.37 -0.03
CA CYS A 16 0.63 4.86 -1.27
C CYS A 16 1.70 3.81 -0.97
N PRO A 17 2.09 3.00 -1.95
CA PRO A 17 3.06 1.92 -1.75
C PRO A 17 4.44 2.43 -1.38
N SER A 18 4.84 3.60 -1.90
CA SER A 18 6.13 4.21 -1.58
C SER A 18 6.19 4.74 -0.15
N GLU A 19 5.06 5.15 0.44
CA GLU A 19 4.98 5.47 1.88
C GLU A 19 5.27 4.21 2.72
N VAL A 20 4.70 3.07 2.33
CA VAL A 20 4.96 1.77 2.99
C VAL A 20 6.42 1.35 2.81
N ALA A 21 6.95 1.42 1.59
CA ALA A 21 8.32 1.03 1.30
C ALA A 21 9.35 1.89 2.05
N ARG A 22 9.10 3.21 2.16
CA ARG A 22 9.97 4.13 2.92
C ARG A 22 10.00 3.84 4.41
N ALA A 23 8.91 3.31 4.97
CA ALA A 23 8.90 2.90 6.37
C ALA A 23 9.63 1.58 6.61
N ILE A 24 9.78 0.74 5.58
CA ILE A 24 10.51 -0.54 5.67
C ILE A 24 12.02 -0.31 5.47
N ALA A 25 12.42 0.34 4.37
CA ALA A 25 13.83 0.48 3.97
C ALA A 25 14.38 1.90 4.08
N GLY A 26 13.64 2.84 4.68
CA GLY A 26 14.06 4.23 4.79
C GLY A 26 13.97 5.01 3.47
N PRO A 27 14.38 6.29 3.47
CA PRO A 27 14.22 7.20 2.33
C PRO A 27 15.10 6.88 1.12
N ASP A 28 16.17 6.11 1.30
CA ASP A 28 17.17 5.82 0.26
C ASP A 28 16.98 4.44 -0.38
N GLY A 29 16.50 3.44 0.38
CA GLY A 29 16.33 2.05 -0.07
C GLY A 29 14.92 1.66 -0.50
N TRP A 30 13.92 2.55 -0.38
CA TRP A 30 12.52 2.18 -0.60
C TRP A 30 12.20 1.65 -2.00
N ARG A 31 12.98 2.04 -3.02
CA ARG A 31 12.73 1.58 -4.40
C ARG A 31 12.93 0.07 -4.53
N ASP A 32 13.91 -0.47 -3.83
CA ASP A 32 14.25 -1.89 -3.89
C ASP A 32 13.22 -2.75 -3.12
N GLU A 33 12.49 -2.14 -2.18
CA GLU A 33 11.40 -2.79 -1.44
C GLU A 33 10.04 -2.72 -2.14
N MET A 34 9.91 -1.96 -3.23
CA MET A 34 8.65 -1.85 -3.96
C MET A 34 8.08 -3.20 -4.41
N PRO A 35 8.88 -4.18 -4.90
CA PRO A 35 8.40 -5.53 -5.21
C PRO A 35 7.81 -6.25 -3.98
N THR A 36 8.48 -6.15 -2.83
CA THR A 36 8.02 -6.73 -1.56
C THR A 36 6.69 -6.12 -1.13
N VAL A 37 6.57 -4.79 -1.21
CA VAL A 37 5.33 -4.07 -0.86
C VAL A 37 4.20 -4.46 -1.81
N HIS A 38 4.48 -4.57 -3.11
CA HIS A 38 3.49 -4.99 -4.09
C HIS A 38 2.97 -6.40 -3.81
N ALA A 39 3.86 -7.36 -3.55
CA ALA A 39 3.47 -8.73 -3.21
C ALA A 39 2.56 -8.79 -1.97
N ALA A 40 2.92 -8.05 -0.91
CA ALA A 40 2.10 -7.98 0.30
C ALA A 40 0.73 -7.33 0.04
N VAL A 41 0.66 -6.30 -0.81
CA VAL A 41 -0.62 -5.68 -1.19
C VAL A 41 -1.50 -6.63 -1.98
N ASP A 42 -0.90 -7.38 -2.91
CA ASP A 42 -1.63 -8.34 -3.75
C ASP A 42 -2.20 -9.48 -2.89
N GLU A 43 -1.45 -9.98 -1.90
CA GLU A 43 -1.93 -10.95 -0.90
C GLU A 43 -3.09 -10.40 -0.07
N LEU A 44 -2.91 -9.22 0.53
CA LEU A 44 -3.95 -8.59 1.36
C LEU A 44 -5.22 -8.24 0.56
N MET A 45 -5.08 -7.91 -0.73
CA MET A 45 -6.22 -7.70 -1.62
C MET A 45 -6.94 -9.02 -1.88
N GLY A 46 -6.20 -10.11 -2.13
CA GLY A 46 -6.76 -11.45 -2.27
C GLY A 46 -7.53 -11.93 -1.05
N GLU A 47 -7.09 -11.53 0.14
CA GLU A 47 -7.79 -11.79 1.42
C GLU A 47 -8.95 -10.82 1.70
N GLY A 48 -9.14 -9.78 0.88
CA GLY A 48 -10.17 -8.76 1.07
C GLY A 48 -9.91 -7.83 2.27
N LEU A 49 -8.67 -7.80 2.78
CA LEU A 49 -8.27 -6.98 3.93
C LEU A 49 -7.96 -5.54 3.56
N VAL A 50 -7.62 -5.29 2.28
CA VAL A 50 -7.38 -3.93 1.75
C VAL A 50 -8.18 -3.69 0.49
N ARG A 51 -8.48 -2.42 0.22
CA ARG A 51 -9.06 -1.96 -1.04
C ARG A 51 -8.11 -1.02 -1.75
N LEU A 52 -7.99 -1.22 -3.06
CA LEU A 52 -7.23 -0.33 -3.90
C LEU A 52 -8.13 0.75 -4.51
N SER A 53 -7.60 1.96 -4.59
CA SER A 53 -8.27 3.05 -5.29
C SER A 53 -7.29 3.97 -6.02
N TRP A 54 -7.77 4.61 -7.08
CA TRP A 54 -7.04 5.64 -7.80
C TRP A 54 -7.99 6.74 -8.28
N LYS A 55 -7.64 8.00 -8.00
CA LYS A 55 -8.48 9.18 -8.30
C LYS A 55 -9.94 9.00 -7.85
N GLY A 56 -10.14 8.40 -6.67
CA GLY A 56 -11.46 8.15 -6.08
C GLY A 56 -12.24 6.97 -6.66
N LYS A 57 -11.66 6.21 -7.60
CA LYS A 57 -12.26 5.00 -8.17
C LYS A 57 -11.63 3.76 -7.56
N ALA A 58 -12.44 2.75 -7.24
CA ALA A 58 -11.94 1.46 -6.82
C ALA A 58 -11.18 0.77 -7.97
N LEU A 59 -10.11 0.06 -7.63
CA LEU A 59 -9.35 -0.77 -8.56
C LEU A 59 -9.53 -2.24 -8.18
N ALA A 60 -9.81 -3.09 -9.17
CA ALA A 60 -9.89 -4.54 -8.99
C ALA A 60 -8.51 -5.19 -8.91
N GLU A 61 -7.50 -4.53 -9.49
CA GLU A 61 -6.12 -4.98 -9.50
C GLU A 61 -5.17 -3.79 -9.42
N ARG A 62 -3.92 -4.10 -9.11
CA ARG A 62 -2.88 -3.10 -8.88
C ARG A 62 -2.35 -2.56 -10.21
N ALA A 63 -2.94 -1.45 -10.69
CA ALA A 63 -2.59 -0.84 -11.96
C ALA A 63 -2.09 0.62 -11.80
N GLY A 64 -0.90 0.91 -12.32
CA GLY A 64 -0.32 2.26 -12.29
C GLY A 64 -0.18 2.82 -10.87
N PRO A 65 -0.34 4.14 -10.66
CA PRO A 65 -0.42 4.72 -9.33
C PRO A 65 -1.72 4.30 -8.62
N TYR A 66 -1.62 3.86 -7.37
CA TYR A 66 -2.77 3.45 -6.58
C TYR A 66 -2.59 3.81 -5.09
N ARG A 67 -3.69 3.73 -4.35
CA ARG A 67 -3.80 3.98 -2.92
C ARG A 67 -4.39 2.74 -2.24
N ILE A 68 -3.86 2.41 -1.07
CA ILE A 68 -4.24 1.27 -0.24
C ILE A 68 -5.04 1.83 0.93
N GLY A 69 -6.24 1.28 1.18
CA GLY A 69 -7.07 1.63 2.33
C GLY A 69 -7.96 0.48 2.75
#